data_AF-A0A1N7FBE7-F1
#
_entry.id   AF-A0A1N7FBE7-F1
#
_cell.length_a   1.000
_cell.length_b   1.000
_cell.length_c   1.000
_cell.angle_alpha   90.00
_cell.angle_beta   90.00
_cell.angle_gamma   90.00
#
_symmetry.space_group_name_H-M   'P 1'
#
loop_
_entity.id
_entity.type
_entity.pdbx_description
1 polymer ?
#
loop_
_entity_poly.entity_id
_entity_poly.type
_entity_poly.pdbx_seq_one_letter_code
_entity_poly.pdbx_strand_id
1 'polypeptide(L)' 'MLIGLQTFAEVPVRDGVPQSHGETLRQTVEAAVLAERVGLHAFTIGEHHRVDYPVPSPEMRGSSPTRTPREG' A
#
# COMPACT_ATOMS: atom_id res chain seq x y z
N MET A 1 7.18 -21.40 -16.78
CA MET A 1 6.88 -19.95 -16.86
C MET A 1 6.19 -19.55 -15.57
N LEU A 2 6.63 -18.47 -14.92
CA LEU A 2 5.99 -17.93 -13.70
C LEU A 2 5.23 -16.66 -14.08
N ILE A 3 4.01 -16.50 -13.56
CA ILE A 3 3.13 -15.36 -13.82
C ILE A 3 2.72 -14.73 -12.48
N GLY A 4 2.80 -13.42 -12.37
CA GLY A 4 2.39 -12.66 -11.18
C GLY A 4 1.71 -11.35 -11.55
N LEU A 5 1.21 -10.65 -10.54
CA LEU A 5 0.50 -9.37 -10.65
C LEU A 5 1.17 -8.33 -9.75
N GLN A 6 1.22 -7.08 -10.20
CA GLN A 6 1.72 -5.93 -9.43
C GLN A 6 0.66 -4.82 -9.42
N THR A 7 0.56 -4.11 -8.30
CA THR A 7 -0.25 -2.89 -8.17
C THR A 7 0.47 -1.84 -7.32
N PHE A 8 0.00 -0.60 -7.37
CA PHE A 8 0.38 0.46 -6.42
C PHE A 8 -0.73 0.79 -5.42
N ALA A 9 -1.83 0.01 -5.45
CA ALA A 9 -3.03 0.26 -4.66
C ALA A 9 -3.61 1.68 -4.89
N GLU A 10 -3.62 2.16 -6.14
CA GLU A 10 -4.19 3.46 -6.50
C GLU A 10 -5.63 3.61 -5.99
N VAL A 11 -5.97 4.78 -5.44
CA VAL A 11 -7.31 5.06 -4.93
C VAL A 11 -8.30 5.15 -6.09
N PRO A 12 -9.30 4.26 -6.17
CA PRO A 12 -10.29 4.31 -7.23
C PRO A 12 -11.17 5.55 -7.09
N VAL A 13 -11.54 6.13 -8.23
CA VAL A 13 -12.55 7.19 -8.30
C VAL A 13 -13.83 6.59 -8.86
N ARG A 14 -14.93 6.68 -8.09
CA ARG A 14 -16.27 6.27 -8.53
C ARG A 14 -17.17 7.49 -8.55
N ASP A 15 -17.80 7.75 -9.70
CA ASP A 15 -18.68 8.91 -9.90
C ASP A 15 -18.03 10.25 -9.56
N GLY A 16 -16.73 10.38 -9.83
CA GLY A 16 -15.94 11.57 -9.51
C GLY A 16 -15.49 11.68 -8.04
N VAL A 17 -15.85 10.71 -7.19
CA VAL A 17 -15.49 10.70 -5.77
C VAL A 17 -14.41 9.64 -5.50
N PRO A 18 -13.25 10.03 -4.93
CA PRO A 18 -12.22 9.07 -4.55
C PRO A 18 -12.70 8.23 -3.37
N GLN A 19 -12.39 6.94 -3.39
CA GLN A 19 -12.63 6.08 -2.24
C GLN A 19 -11.71 6.41 -1.06
N SER A 20 -12.06 5.95 0.13
CA SER A 20 -11.16 6.04 1.27
C SER A 20 -9.93 5.13 1.08
N HIS A 21 -8.81 5.54 1.66
CA HIS A 21 -7.60 4.70 1.71
C HIS A 21 -7.87 3.36 2.39
N GLY A 22 -8.67 3.35 3.46
CA GLY A 22 -9.05 2.13 4.17
C GLY A 22 -9.84 1.16 3.29
N GLU A 23 -10.74 1.66 2.44
CA GLU A 23 -11.45 0.81 1.49
C GLU A 23 -10.54 0.30 0.37
N THR A 24 -9.69 1.17 -0.18
CA THR A 24 -8.71 0.81 -1.19
C THR A 24 -7.77 -0.30 -0.71
N LEU A 25 -7.33 -0.23 0.55
CA LEU A 25 -6.51 -1.27 1.17
C LEU A 25 -7.26 -2.59 1.33
N ARG A 26 -8.52 -2.57 1.80
CA ARG A 26 -9.34 -3.80 1.89
C ARG A 26 -9.52 -4.46 0.53
N GLN A 27 -9.83 -3.68 -0.50
CA GLN A 27 -9.96 -4.20 -1.87
C GLN A 27 -8.63 -4.75 -2.41
N THR A 28 -7.51 -4.10 -2.09
CA THR A 28 -6.18 -4.58 -2.46
C THR A 28 -5.88 -5.94 -1.80
N VAL A 29 -6.24 -6.11 -0.52
CA VAL A 29 -6.11 -7.40 0.16
C VAL A 29 -7.02 -8.44 -0.48
N GLU A 30 -8.29 -8.12 -0.77
CA GLU A 30 -9.20 -9.04 -1.46
C GLU A 30 -8.65 -9.49 -2.82
N ALA A 31 -8.02 -8.59 -3.57
CA ALA A 31 -7.34 -8.90 -4.83
C ALA A 31 -6.12 -9.82 -4.63
N ALA A 32 -5.33 -9.61 -3.58
CA ALA A 32 -4.21 -10.48 -3.24
C ALA A 32 -4.69 -11.91 -2.88
N VAL A 33 -5.76 -12.03 -2.09
CA VAL A 33 -6.35 -13.34 -1.78
C VAL A 33 -6.92 -13.99 -3.05
N LEU A 34 -7.53 -13.22 -3.97
CA LEU A 34 -7.97 -13.77 -5.25
C LEU A 34 -6.79 -14.26 -6.10
N ALA A 35 -5.70 -13.50 -6.17
CA ALA A 35 -4.49 -13.85 -6.90
C ALA A 35 -3.92 -15.19 -6.42
N GLU A 36 -3.89 -15.41 -5.10
CA GLU A 36 -3.51 -16.70 -4.50
C GLU A 36 -4.48 -17.82 -4.92
N ARG A 37 -5.79 -17.58 -4.82
CA ARG A 37 -6.81 -18.59 -5.19
C ARG A 37 -6.76 -19.02 -6.65
N VAL A 38 -6.39 -18.13 -7.57
CA VAL A 38 -6.29 -18.43 -9.00
C VAL A 38 -4.89 -18.94 -9.41
N GLY A 39 -3.98 -19.10 -8.44
CA GLY A 39 -2.67 -19.72 -8.67
C GLY A 39 -1.61 -18.78 -9.24
N LEU A 40 -1.72 -17.46 -9.05
CA LEU A 40 -0.64 -16.54 -9.39
C LEU A 40 0.58 -16.79 -8.50
N HIS A 41 1.76 -16.73 -9.09
CA HIS A 41 3.02 -16.97 -8.38
C HIS A 41 3.37 -15.83 -7.41
N ALA A 42 2.96 -14.61 -7.73
CA ALA A 42 3.22 -13.44 -6.91
C ALA A 42 2.12 -12.39 -7.07
N PHE A 43 1.84 -11.69 -5.98
CA PHE A 43 1.08 -10.44 -5.96
C PHE A 43 1.93 -9.41 -5.21
N THR A 44 2.42 -8.37 -5.88
CA THR A 44 3.31 -7.37 -5.30
C THR A 44 2.64 -6.00 -5.24
N ILE A 45 2.94 -5.26 -4.18
CA ILE A 45 2.44 -3.90 -3.97
C ILE A 45 3.66 -2.98 -4.00
N GLY A 46 3.70 -2.09 -4.99
CA GLY A 46 4.69 -1.03 -5.08
C GLY A 46 4.31 0.14 -4.18
N GLU A 47 5.29 0.95 -3.83
CA GLU A 47 5.13 2.04 -2.89
C GLU A 47 5.23 3.42 -3.57
N HIS A 48 4.44 4.41 -3.15
CA HIS A 48 4.38 5.75 -3.75
C HIS A 48 4.30 6.89 -2.73
N HIS A 49 5.00 7.99 -2.99
CA HIS A 49 4.89 9.23 -2.19
C HIS A 49 3.89 10.22 -2.81
N ARG A 50 2.60 9.88 -2.75
CA ARG A 50 1.53 10.80 -3.16
C ARG A 50 0.30 10.64 -2.27
N VAL A 51 -0.47 11.72 -2.13
CA VAL A 51 -1.66 11.77 -1.27
C VAL A 51 -2.82 10.89 -1.77
N ASP A 52 -2.83 10.56 -3.06
CA ASP A 52 -3.82 9.71 -3.73
C ASP A 52 -3.44 8.22 -3.73
N TYR A 53 -2.38 7.84 -3.01
CA TYR A 53 -1.94 6.45 -2.86
C TYR A 53 -1.86 6.08 -1.37
N PRO A 54 -2.41 4.92 -0.96
CA PRO A 54 -2.44 4.51 0.44
C PRO A 54 -1.12 3.89 0.92
N VAL A 55 -0.23 3.48 0.02
CA VAL A 55 1.05 2.83 0.34
C VAL A 55 2.20 3.83 0.17
N PRO A 56 2.79 4.35 1.26
CA PRO A 56 3.89 5.32 1.20
C PRO A 56 5.20 4.65 0.76
N SER A 57 6.11 5.34 0.06
CA SER A 57 7.45 4.80 -0.23
C SER A 57 8.34 4.69 1.01
N PRO A 58 9.40 3.86 0.99
CA PRO A 58 10.09 3.43 2.20
C PRO A 58 10.93 4.55 2.83
N GLU A 59 11.06 5.69 2.15
CA GLU A 59 11.86 6.83 2.55
C GLU A 59 10.99 8.04 2.96
N MET A 60 10.14 7.83 3.97
CA MET A 60 9.65 8.93 4.80
C MET A 60 9.79 8.63 6.29
N ARG A 61 11.00 8.23 6.71
CA ARG A 61 11.39 8.38 8.12
C ARG A 61 11.77 9.84 8.36
N GLY A 62 10.75 10.71 8.45
CA GLY A 62 10.91 12.06 8.97
C GLY A 62 11.53 11.98 10.37
N SER A 63 12.62 12.72 10.57
CA SER A 63 13.36 12.87 11.81
C SER A 63 12.44 13.25 12.98
N SER A 64 12.11 12.28 13.83
CA SER A 64 11.62 12.57 15.17
C SER A 64 12.85 12.70 16.08
N PRO A 65 13.11 13.86 16.74
CA PRO A 65 14.24 13.96 17.64
C PRO A 65 13.97 13.02 18.81
N THR A 66 14.73 11.93 18.86
CA THR A 66 14.69 11.00 19.97
C THR A 66 15.14 11.77 21.21
N ARG A 67 14.21 12.06 22.12
CA ARG A 67 14.55 12.63 23.42
C ARG A 67 15.38 11.58 24.16
N THR A 68 16.68 11.82 24.28
CA THR A 68 17.53 10.99 25.15
C THR A 68 17.06 11.17 26.59
N PRO A 69 16.94 10.09 27.39
CA PRO A 69 16.78 10.24 28.82
C PRO A 69 18.06 10.84 29.38
N ARG A 70 17.93 11.89 30.20
CA ARG A 70 19.01 12.30 31.09
C ARG A 70 19.16 11.21 32.13
N GLU A 71 20.30 10.54 32.15
CA GLU A 71 20.71 9.72 33.29
C GLU A 71 21.04 10.65 34.46
N GLY A 72 20.52 10.29 35.63
CA GLY A 72 20.79 10.90 36.93
C GLY A 72 20.89 9.80 37.96
#